data_AF-A0A965RE36-F1
#
_entry.id   AF-A0A965RE36-F1
#
_cell.length_a   1.000
_cell.length_b   1.000
_cell.length_c   1.000
_cell.angle_alpha   90.00
_cell.angle_beta   90.00
_cell.angle_gamma   90.00
#
_symmetry.space_group_name_H-M   'P 1'
#
loop_
_entity.id
_entity.type
_entity.pdbx_description
1 polymer ?
#
loop_
_entity_poly.entity_id
_entity_poly.type
_entity_poly.pdbx_seq_one_letter_code
_entity_poly.pdbx_strand_id
1 'polypeptide(L)'
;TWAATDYQLEPLNGNLDGIAWAYDRVRAISDYVFPTGNQFADEGEALVRITGVFGWPSVPKAIETACLIQSTRIFKRYDSPLGVAGFGDFGAVRVSRFLDPDVEQLAMPYRKMRGIR
;
A
#
# COMPACT_ATOMS: atom_id res chain seq x y z
N THR A 1 0.41 13.08 -26.37
CA THR A 1 0.44 13.21 -24.90
C THR A 1 -0.92 13.70 -24.45
N TRP A 2 -1.51 13.10 -23.42
CA TRP A 2 -2.84 13.48 -22.92
C TRP A 2 -2.74 14.73 -22.03
N ALA A 3 -3.73 15.62 -22.09
CA ALA A 3 -3.88 16.76 -21.19
C ALA A 3 -4.58 16.33 -19.89
N ALA A 4 -4.45 17.14 -18.83
CA ALA A 4 -5.12 16.89 -17.54
C ALA A 4 -6.66 16.93 -17.62
N THR A 5 -7.21 17.45 -18.72
CA THR A 5 -8.65 17.45 -19.04
C THR A 5 -9.13 16.14 -19.65
N ASP A 6 -8.21 15.29 -20.12
CA ASP A 6 -8.54 14.08 -20.89
C ASP A 6 -8.67 12.85 -19.98
N TYR A 7 -8.20 12.95 -18.73
CA TYR A 7 -8.24 11.87 -17.76
C TYR A 7 -8.59 12.37 -16.36
N GLN A 8 -9.18 11.48 -15.57
CA GLN A 8 -9.45 11.66 -14.15
C GLN A 8 -8.61 10.67 -13.34
N LEU A 9 -7.95 11.18 -12.30
CA LEU A 9 -7.29 10.36 -11.30
C LEU A 9 -8.27 9.96 -10.20
N GLU A 10 -8.17 8.71 -9.75
CA GLU A 10 -9.02 8.14 -8.71
C GLU A 10 -8.15 7.53 -7.58
N PRO A 11 -8.57 7.66 -6.31
CA PRO A 11 -9.84 8.24 -5.86
C PRO A 11 -9.90 9.77 -6.06
N LEU A 12 -11.11 10.29 -6.26
CA LEU A 12 -11.32 11.70 -6.58
C LEU A 12 -10.77 12.56 -5.43
N ASN A 13 -10.07 13.64 -5.78
CA ASN A 13 -9.39 14.53 -4.82
C ASN A 13 -8.32 13.85 -3.95
N GLY A 14 -7.89 12.62 -4.30
CA GLY A 14 -6.91 11.88 -3.51
C GLY A 14 -7.43 11.59 -2.10
N ASN A 15 -8.71 11.24 -1.97
CA ASN A 15 -9.32 10.89 -0.69
C ASN A 15 -10.15 9.62 -0.83
N LEU A 16 -9.93 8.65 0.07
CA LEU A 16 -10.72 7.44 0.19
C LEU A 16 -11.18 7.31 1.64
N ASP A 17 -12.50 7.26 1.86
CA ASP A 17 -13.11 7.12 3.19
C ASP A 17 -12.63 8.14 4.24
N GLY A 18 -12.36 9.37 3.82
CA GLY A 18 -11.91 10.46 4.70
C GLY A 18 -10.40 10.50 4.93
N ILE A 19 -9.65 9.56 4.34
CA ILE A 19 -8.19 9.46 4.45
C ILE A 19 -7.59 9.98 3.14
N ALA A 20 -6.62 10.88 3.23
CA ALA A 20 -5.82 11.27 2.07
C ALA A 20 -5.20 10.00 1.46
N TRP A 21 -5.32 9.75 0.16
CA TRP A 21 -5.03 8.47 -0.48
C TRP A 21 -4.21 8.67 -1.76
N ALA A 22 -3.37 7.70 -2.09
CA ALA A 22 -2.61 7.71 -3.34
C ALA A 22 -3.51 7.41 -4.54
N TYR A 23 -3.32 8.11 -5.66
CA TYR A 23 -4.03 7.75 -6.89
C TYR A 23 -3.64 6.34 -7.34
N ASP A 24 -4.63 5.49 -7.57
CA ASP A 24 -4.43 4.07 -7.90
C ASP A 24 -5.20 3.62 -9.14
N ARG A 25 -5.96 4.52 -9.75
CA ARG A 25 -6.66 4.32 -11.01
C ARG A 25 -6.66 5.62 -11.81
N VAL A 26 -6.49 5.47 -13.13
CA VAL A 26 -6.69 6.55 -14.11
C VAL A 26 -7.86 6.16 -14.98
N ARG A 27 -8.76 7.11 -15.24
CA ARG A 27 -9.93 6.93 -16.10
C ARG A 27 -9.87 7.95 -17.23
N ALA A 28 -10.01 7.51 -18.47
CA ALA A 28 -10.23 8.43 -19.59
C ALA A 28 -11.61 9.08 -19.48
N ILE A 29 -11.72 10.38 -19.74
CA ILE A 29 -12.96 11.16 -19.62
C ILE A 29 -13.22 11.98 -20.89
N SER A 30 -14.44 12.53 -20.98
CA SER A 30 -14.92 13.28 -22.15
C SER A 30 -14.95 12.38 -23.40
N ASP A 31 -14.39 12.85 -24.52
CA ASP A 31 -14.41 12.15 -25.81
C ASP A 31 -13.29 11.11 -25.97
N TYR A 32 -12.50 10.87 -24.91
CA TYR A 32 -11.37 9.94 -24.94
C TYR A 32 -11.69 8.60 -24.27
N VAL A 33 -11.15 7.53 -24.84
CA VAL A 33 -11.15 6.18 -24.27
C VAL A 33 -9.74 5.62 -24.36
N PHE A 34 -9.31 4.84 -23.36
CA PHE A 34 -8.03 4.14 -23.46
C PHE A 34 -8.11 3.07 -24.55
N PRO A 35 -7.08 2.94 -25.40
CA PRO A 35 -7.08 1.93 -26.44
C PRO A 35 -7.19 0.54 -25.81
N THR A 36 -8.16 -0.23 -26.27
CA THR A 36 -8.33 -1.63 -25.89
C THR A 36 -7.62 -2.49 -26.91
N GLY A 37 -6.62 -3.26 -26.46
CA GLY A 37 -5.90 -4.13 -27.36
C GLY A 37 -6.76 -5.31 -27.83
N ASN A 38 -6.52 -5.75 -29.06
CA ASN A 38 -6.92 -7.04 -29.57
C ASN A 38 -5.72 -7.99 -29.46
N GLN A 39 -5.91 -9.12 -28.78
CA GLN A 39 -4.86 -10.15 -28.60
C GLN A 39 -4.23 -10.62 -29.91
N PHE A 40 -4.95 -10.52 -31.03
CA PHE A 40 -4.48 -10.92 -32.35
C PHE A 40 -3.78 -9.79 -33.15
N ALA A 41 -3.97 -8.53 -32.77
CA ALA A 41 -3.41 -7.38 -33.50
C ALA A 41 -2.25 -6.73 -32.77
N ASP A 42 -2.28 -6.75 -31.44
CA ASP A 42 -1.32 -6.01 -30.61
C ASP A 42 -0.29 -6.94 -29.94
N GLU A 43 -0.28 -8.25 -30.25
CA GLU A 43 0.65 -9.26 -29.71
C GLU A 43 0.84 -9.27 -28.17
N GLY A 44 -0.07 -8.66 -27.41
CA GLY A 44 0.04 -8.48 -25.96
C GLY A 44 0.83 -7.24 -25.51
N GLU A 45 1.08 -6.28 -26.40
CA GLU A 45 1.82 -5.06 -26.10
C GLU A 45 1.04 -4.08 -25.19
N ALA A 46 1.79 -3.34 -24.37
CA ALA A 46 1.24 -2.27 -23.54
C ALA A 46 0.96 -1.03 -24.39
N LEU A 47 -0.31 -0.74 -24.62
CA LEU A 47 -0.75 0.38 -25.47
C LEU A 47 -0.65 1.77 -24.80
N VAL A 48 -0.54 1.79 -23.47
CA VAL A 48 -0.51 3.02 -22.68
C VAL A 48 0.73 3.03 -21.80
N ARG A 49 1.48 4.15 -21.86
CA ARG A 49 2.58 4.44 -20.95
C ARG A 49 2.18 5.58 -20.01
N ILE A 50 2.30 5.35 -18.72
CA ILE A 50 2.08 6.37 -17.68
C ILE A 50 3.45 6.77 -17.14
N THR A 51 3.75 8.07 -17.15
CA THR A 51 4.97 8.63 -16.57
C THR A 51 4.60 9.59 -15.44
N GLY A 52 5.15 9.37 -14.24
CA GLY A 52 4.92 10.26 -13.10
C GLY A 52 5.56 9.73 -11.82
N VAL A 53 5.41 10.50 -10.75
CA VAL A 53 5.75 10.06 -9.40
C VAL A 53 4.55 9.31 -8.84
N PHE A 54 4.73 8.04 -8.55
CA PHE A 54 3.69 7.19 -7.97
C PHE A 54 3.83 7.12 -6.46
N GLY A 55 2.70 7.12 -5.77
CA GLY A 55 2.66 6.93 -4.33
C GLY A 55 1.78 7.95 -3.64
N TRP A 56 1.99 8.06 -2.34
CA TRP A 56 1.24 8.94 -1.47
C TRP A 56 1.79 10.36 -1.54
N PRO A 57 0.94 11.40 -1.46
CA PRO A 57 1.40 12.79 -1.44
C PRO A 57 2.30 13.09 -0.22
N SER A 58 2.09 12.36 0.87
CA SER A 58 2.95 12.32 2.06
C SER A 58 2.77 10.98 2.77
N VAL A 59 3.73 10.58 3.61
CA VAL A 59 3.60 9.37 4.42
C VAL A 59 2.53 9.61 5.49
N PRO A 60 1.47 8.78 5.59
CA PRO A 60 0.45 8.96 6.62
C PRO A 60 1.03 8.74 8.03
N LYS A 61 0.59 9.54 9.00
CA LYS A 61 1.13 9.46 10.37
C LYS A 61 0.98 8.08 11.01
N ALA A 62 -0.13 7.39 10.71
CA ALA A 62 -0.36 6.02 11.17
C ALA A 62 0.71 5.04 10.65
N ILE A 63 1.17 5.23 9.40
CA ILE A 63 2.21 4.40 8.78
C ILE A 63 3.59 4.71 9.38
N GLU A 64 3.87 5.97 9.71
CA GLU A 64 5.10 6.32 10.44
C GLU A 64 5.16 5.63 11.81
N THR A 65 4.07 5.70 12.58
CA THR A 65 3.98 5.04 13.90
C THR A 65 4.10 3.52 13.75
N ALA A 66 3.40 2.92 12.78
CA ALA A 66 3.48 1.49 12.49
C ALA A 66 4.91 1.06 12.15
N CYS A 67 5.64 1.85 11.35
CA CYS A 67 7.04 1.62 11.00
C CYS A 67 7.95 1.68 12.23
N LEU A 68 7.74 2.65 13.12
CA LEU A 68 8.52 2.79 14.36
C LEU A 68 8.33 1.59 15.31
N ILE A 69 7.08 1.14 15.50
CA ILE A 69 6.77 -0.04 16.32
C ILE A 69 7.42 -1.28 15.71
N GLN A 70 7.20 -1.51 14.41
CA GLN A 70 7.69 -2.70 13.73
C GLN A 70 9.22 -2.75 13.67
N SER A 71 9.89 -1.62 13.42
CA SER A 71 11.35 -1.54 13.41
C SER A 71 11.95 -1.84 14.78
N THR A 72 11.36 -1.29 15.86
CA THR A 72 11.77 -1.58 17.25
C THR A 72 11.63 -3.07 17.56
N ARG A 73 10.53 -3.69 17.13
CA ARG A 73 10.29 -5.13 17.35
C ARG A 73 11.28 -6.01 16.60
N ILE A 74 11.64 -5.64 15.36
CA ILE A 74 12.67 -6.34 14.58
C ILE A 74 14.04 -6.19 15.26
N PHE A 75 14.37 -4.98 15.72
CA PHE A 75 15.61 -4.73 16.45
C PHE A 75 15.69 -5.55 17.74
N LYS A 76 14.63 -5.58 18.55
CA LYS A 76 14.62 -6.37 19.79
C LYS A 76 14.54 -7.88 19.58
N ARG A 77 14.26 -8.34 18.36
CA ARG A 77 14.31 -9.77 18.02
C ARG A 77 15.74 -10.33 18.04
N TYR A 78 16.77 -9.48 17.91
CA TYR A 78 18.17 -9.91 18.07
C TYR A 78 18.47 -10.47 19.46
N ASP A 79 17.74 -10.03 20.49
CA ASP A 79 17.87 -10.54 21.87
C ASP A 79 17.26 -11.95 22.02
N SER A 80 16.51 -12.44 21.03
CA SER A 80 15.81 -13.72 21.03
C SER A 80 15.84 -14.42 19.66
N PRO A 81 17.02 -14.87 19.20
CA PRO A 81 17.17 -15.45 17.86
C PRO A 81 16.42 -16.77 17.70
N LEU A 82 16.28 -17.55 18.78
CA LEU A 82 15.51 -18.81 18.80
C LEU A 82 14.00 -18.58 19.01
N GLY A 83 13.55 -17.33 19.10
CA GLY A 83 12.14 -16.99 19.27
C GLY A 83 11.58 -17.31 20.67
N VAL A 84 12.47 -17.41 21.67
CA VAL A 84 12.11 -17.53 23.09
C VAL A 84 12.74 -16.37 23.85
N ALA A 85 11.90 -15.56 24.50
CA ALA A 85 12.29 -14.39 25.27
C ALA A 85 11.84 -14.57 26.73
N GLY A 86 12.65 -14.11 27.68
CA GLY A 86 12.37 -14.21 29.11
C GLY A 86 13.65 -14.20 29.94
N PHE A 87 13.63 -13.49 31.06
CA PHE A 87 14.70 -13.45 32.07
C PHE A 87 14.06 -13.36 33.46
N GLY A 88 14.60 -14.10 34.43
CA GLY A 88 14.13 -14.08 35.83
C GLY A 88 12.82 -14.86 36.07
N ASP A 89 12.02 -14.40 37.03
CA ASP A 89 10.88 -15.12 37.64
C ASP A 89 9.67 -15.34 36.71
N PHE A 90 9.61 -14.68 35.55
CA PHE A 90 8.48 -14.76 34.62
C PHE A 90 8.56 -15.93 33.63
N GLY A 91 9.65 -16.70 33.64
CA GLY A 91 9.83 -17.86 32.78
C GLY A 91 10.03 -17.54 31.30
N ALA A 92 10.11 -18.58 30.48
CA ALA A 92 10.36 -18.48 29.04
C ALA A 92 9.05 -18.28 28.26
N VAL A 93 8.98 -17.25 27.42
CA VAL A 93 7.82 -16.92 26.58
C VAL A 93 8.20 -17.00 25.10
N ARG A 94 7.32 -17.56 24.28
CA ARG A 94 7.51 -17.61 22.82
C ARG A 94 7.26 -16.24 22.20
N VAL A 95 8.22 -15.75 21.43
CA VAL A 95 8.06 -14.53 20.62
C VAL A 95 7.06 -14.81 19.50
N SER A 96 6.00 -13.99 19.42
CA SER A 96 4.96 -14.15 18.39
C SER A 96 5.56 -14.04 16.98
N ARG A 97 5.05 -14.88 16.07
CA ARG A 97 5.37 -14.86 14.63
C ARG A 97 4.46 -13.92 13.84
N PHE A 98 3.32 -13.54 14.40
CA PHE A 98 2.33 -12.72 13.72
C PHE A 98 2.77 -11.25 13.71
N LEU A 99 2.15 -10.47 12.82
CA LEU A 99 2.27 -9.01 12.85
C LEU A 99 1.80 -8.50 14.22
N ASP A 100 2.39 -7.39 14.66
CA ASP A 100 1.96 -6.77 15.89
C ASP A 100 0.52 -6.25 15.72
N PRO A 101 -0.40 -6.49 16.67
CA PRO A 101 -1.80 -6.08 16.52
C PRO A 101 -1.98 -4.57 16.32
N ASP A 102 -1.15 -3.74 16.96
CA ASP A 102 -1.25 -2.29 16.83
C ASP A 102 -0.73 -1.84 15.46
N VAL A 103 0.35 -2.46 14.97
CA VAL A 103 0.86 -2.26 13.61
C VAL A 103 -0.20 -2.67 12.57
N GLU A 104 -0.87 -3.80 12.79
CA GLU A 104 -1.93 -4.28 11.90
C GLU A 104 -3.11 -3.29 11.87
N GLN A 105 -3.59 -2.85 13.03
CA GLN A 105 -4.69 -1.87 13.11
C GLN A 105 -4.35 -0.54 12.43
N LEU A 106 -3.11 -0.05 12.60
CA LEU A 106 -2.66 1.18 11.97
C LEU A 106 -2.54 1.06 10.45
N ALA A 107 -2.07 -0.09 9.94
CA ALA A 107 -1.83 -0.31 8.52
C ALA A 107 -3.08 -0.76 7.74
N MET A 108 -4.05 -1.40 8.42
CA MET A 108 -5.22 -2.01 7.78
C MET A 108 -6.03 -1.04 6.90
N PRO A 109 -6.33 0.21 7.33
CA PRO A 109 -7.06 1.16 6.48
C PRO A 109 -6.32 1.52 5.18
N TYR A 110 -4.99 1.43 5.18
CA TYR A 110 -4.12 1.79 4.06
C TYR A 110 -3.88 0.64 3.07
N ARG A 111 -4.46 -0.54 3.34
CA ARG A 111 -4.29 -1.73 2.50
C ARG A 111 -5.39 -1.82 1.44
N LYS A 112 -5.00 -1.82 0.17
CA LYS A 112 -5.91 -2.18 -0.93
C LYS A 112 -6.24 -3.68 -0.89
N MET A 113 -7.49 -4.04 -0.66
CA MET A 113 -7.94 -5.44 -0.72
C MET A 113 -7.94 -5.91 -2.19
N ARG A 114 -7.26 -7.02 -2.48
CA ARG A 114 -7.27 -7.65 -3.81
C ARG A 114 -8.45 -8.63 -3.88
N GLY A 115 -9.26 -8.57 -4.94
CA GLY A 115 -10.34 -9.53 -5.20
C GLY A 115 -11.76 -9.10 -4.81
N ILE A 116 -11.94 -7.89 -4.28
CA ILE A 116 -13.26 -7.27 -4.08
C ILE A 116 -13.40 -6.19 -5.15
N ARG A 117 -14.15 -6.48 -6.20
CA ARG A 117 -14.50 -5.51 -7.24
C ARG A 117 -15.90 -5.77 -7.76
#